data_AF-J0CU88-F1
#
_entry.id   AF-J0CU88-F1
#
_cell.length_a   1.000
_cell.length_b   1.000
_cell.length_c   1.000
_cell.angle_alpha   90.00
_cell.angle_beta   90.00
_cell.angle_gamma   90.00
#
_symmetry.space_group_name_H-M   'P 1'
#
loop_
_entity.id
_entity.type
_entity.pdbx_description
1 polymer ?
#
loop_
_entity_poly.entity_id
_entity_poly.type
_entity_poly.pdbx_seq_one_letter_code
_entity_poly.pdbx_strand_id
1 'polypeptide(L)'
;MFFSTSTIFGAVQALAQGLAVGTFETQEIRPPETAWTDSSKRVVFPKPFDRTPGLAVGFTSLNVDKSTTVRITAYADNISLTQAYVHIDTWGGTRVYSASSVWCGIALNDTNFQTGQFSTLDDHAWDHPQQNTSRAISFGRPFSAPPKHHETGKSLITADQVRQDPVSPTRTHFAGR
;
A
#
# COMPACT_ATOMS: atom_id res chain seq x y z
N MET A 1 17.40 -11.64 23.08
CA MET A 1 16.48 -10.79 22.30
C MET A 1 15.61 -11.75 21.50
N PHE A 2 14.35 -11.94 21.90
CA PHE A 2 13.45 -12.90 21.27
C PHE A 2 12.83 -12.24 20.03
N PHE A 3 13.22 -12.67 18.84
CA PHE A 3 12.49 -12.31 17.62
C PHE A 3 11.28 -13.25 17.53
N SER A 4 10.11 -12.74 17.89
CA SER A 4 8.85 -13.42 17.60
C SER A 4 8.57 -13.22 16.11
N THR A 5 8.99 -14.17 15.28
CA THR A 5 8.45 -14.28 13.93
C THR A 5 7.03 -14.79 14.06
N SER A 6 6.04 -13.89 14.02
CA SER A 6 4.67 -14.30 13.75
C SER A 6 4.61 -14.72 12.28
N THR A 7 4.92 -15.98 12.01
CA THR A 7 4.65 -16.61 10.71
C THR A 7 3.14 -16.66 10.54
N ILE A 8 2.57 -15.63 9.94
CA ILE A 8 1.21 -15.72 9.41
C ILE A 8 1.36 -16.54 8.12
N PHE A 9 1.07 -17.83 8.20
CA PHE A 9 0.82 -18.62 7.01
C PHE A 9 -0.25 -17.87 6.21
N GLY A 10 0.13 -17.35 5.04
CA GLY A 10 -0.75 -16.69 4.10
C GLY A 10 -1.78 -17.68 3.58
N ALA A 11 -2.82 -17.94 4.38
CA ALA A 11 -4.00 -18.64 3.94
C ALA A 11 -4.73 -17.71 2.98
N VAL A 12 -4.65 -18.02 1.69
CA VAL A 12 -5.56 -17.45 0.69
C VAL A 12 -6.94 -18.02 1.01
N GLN A 13 -7.74 -17.30 1.78
CA GLN A 13 -9.03 -17.80 2.21
C GLN A 13 -10.02 -17.61 1.06
N ALA A 14 -10.59 -18.71 0.57
CA ALA A 14 -11.71 -18.67 -0.35
C ALA A 14 -12.91 -18.08 0.40
N LEU A 15 -13.25 -16.84 0.07
CA LEU A 15 -14.53 -16.28 0.44
C LEU A 15 -15.55 -16.70 -0.65
N ALA A 16 -16.84 -16.46 -0.42
CA ALA A 16 -17.93 -16.86 -1.33
C ALA A 16 -17.58 -16.62 -2.81
N GLN A 17 -18.16 -17.41 -3.74
CA GLN A 17 -17.77 -17.70 -5.15
C GLN A 17 -17.30 -16.55 -6.10
N GLY A 18 -17.02 -15.34 -5.65
CA GLY A 18 -16.42 -14.24 -6.40
C GLY A 18 -15.35 -13.46 -5.65
N LEU A 19 -14.73 -14.00 -4.60
CA LEU A 19 -13.70 -13.30 -3.82
C LEU A 19 -12.49 -14.19 -3.50
N ALA A 20 -11.29 -13.68 -3.79
CA ALA A 20 -10.02 -14.29 -3.41
C ALA A 20 -9.14 -13.23 -2.73
N VAL A 21 -8.51 -13.57 -1.61
CA VAL A 21 -7.67 -12.64 -0.85
C VAL A 21 -6.34 -13.30 -0.53
N GLY A 22 -5.23 -12.58 -0.67
CA GLY A 22 -3.94 -13.07 -0.25
C GLY A 22 -2.95 -11.95 0.02
N THR A 23 -1.72 -12.34 0.34
CA THR A 23 -0.63 -11.41 0.65
C THR A 23 0.58 -11.66 -0.22
N PHE A 24 1.42 -10.64 -0.33
CA PHE A 24 2.75 -10.73 -0.87
C PHE A 24 3.70 -9.90 -0.02
N GLU A 25 4.73 -10.53 0.53
CA GLU A 25 5.83 -9.87 1.21
C GLU A 25 7.10 -9.96 0.37
N THR A 26 7.82 -8.86 0.21
CA THR A 26 9.05 -8.85 -0.58
C THR A 26 10.12 -9.81 -0.04
N GLN A 27 10.05 -10.13 1.25
CA GLN A 27 10.97 -11.06 1.91
C GLN A 27 10.73 -12.53 1.51
N GLU A 28 9.57 -12.86 0.93
CA GLU A 28 9.29 -14.22 0.43
C GLU A 28 10.20 -14.62 -0.74
N ILE A 29 10.70 -13.63 -1.48
CA ILE A 29 11.47 -13.84 -2.70
C ILE A 29 12.93 -13.37 -2.59
N ARG A 30 13.32 -12.73 -1.47
CA ARG A 30 14.71 -12.31 -1.26
C ARG A 30 15.06 -11.95 0.20
N PRO A 31 16.37 -11.98 0.56
CA PRO A 31 16.87 -11.45 1.84
C PRO A 31 16.68 -9.92 1.97
N PRO A 32 16.51 -9.39 3.20
CA PRO A 32 16.20 -7.97 3.46
C PRO A 32 17.37 -6.99 3.28
N GLU A 33 18.57 -7.47 2.93
CA GLU A 33 19.81 -6.68 3.07
C GLU A 33 20.12 -5.76 1.88
N THR A 34 19.38 -5.85 0.77
CA THR A 34 19.63 -5.00 -0.42
C THR A 34 18.37 -4.26 -0.85
N ALA A 35 18.48 -2.92 -0.96
CA ALA A 35 17.43 -2.08 -1.51
C ALA A 35 17.14 -2.47 -2.97
N TRP A 36 15.88 -2.40 -3.35
CA TRP A 36 15.39 -2.93 -4.61
C TRP A 36 14.65 -1.88 -5.43
N THR A 37 14.39 -2.19 -6.71
CA THR A 37 13.61 -1.37 -7.66
C THR A 37 12.28 -2.02 -8.01
N ASP A 38 12.25 -3.33 -8.13
CA ASP A 38 11.09 -4.11 -8.56
C ASP A 38 10.99 -5.43 -7.78
N SER A 39 9.74 -5.84 -7.51
CA SER A 39 9.45 -7.08 -6.79
C SER A 39 8.11 -7.63 -7.22
N SER A 40 8.08 -8.86 -7.71
CA SER A 40 6.82 -9.48 -8.13
C SER A 40 6.67 -10.90 -7.62
N LYS A 41 5.41 -11.28 -7.36
CA LYS A 41 5.03 -12.65 -7.02
C LYS A 41 3.84 -13.07 -7.84
N ARG A 42 3.95 -14.25 -8.44
CA ARG A 42 2.82 -14.94 -9.05
C ARG A 42 1.88 -15.46 -7.97
N VAL A 43 0.62 -15.03 -7.99
CA VAL A 43 -0.42 -15.47 -7.06
C VAL A 43 -1.43 -16.33 -7.81
N VAL A 44 -1.80 -17.48 -7.24
CA VAL A 44 -2.78 -18.41 -7.82
C VAL A 44 -4.07 -18.28 -7.03
N PHE A 45 -5.19 -18.13 -7.73
CA PHE A 45 -6.50 -18.08 -7.09
C PHE A 45 -6.93 -19.48 -6.63
N PRO A 46 -7.51 -19.63 -5.42
CA PRO A 46 -7.92 -20.95 -4.91
C PRO A 46 -8.95 -21.63 -5.80
N LYS A 47 -9.79 -20.81 -6.47
CA LYS A 47 -10.75 -21.22 -7.48
C LYS A 47 -10.60 -20.31 -8.70
N PRO A 48 -10.64 -20.84 -9.93
CA PRO A 48 -10.73 -20.02 -11.13
C PRO A 48 -11.98 -19.12 -11.11
N PHE A 49 -11.84 -17.88 -11.55
CA PHE A 49 -12.96 -16.99 -11.82
C PHE A 49 -13.61 -17.31 -13.17
N ASP A 50 -14.91 -17.05 -13.31
CA ASP A 50 -15.63 -17.25 -14.58
C ASP A 50 -15.23 -16.21 -15.65
N ARG A 51 -14.72 -15.06 -15.21
CA ARG A 51 -14.21 -13.95 -16.03
C ARG A 51 -13.01 -13.32 -15.33
N THR A 52 -12.13 -12.67 -16.09
CA THR A 52 -10.96 -11.99 -15.51
C THR A 52 -11.42 -11.03 -14.40
N PRO A 53 -10.99 -11.25 -13.15
CA PRO A 53 -11.42 -10.44 -12.02
C PRO A 53 -10.75 -9.06 -12.04
N GLY A 54 -11.32 -8.11 -11.30
CA GLY A 54 -10.57 -6.94 -10.86
C GLY A 54 -9.73 -7.30 -9.64
N LEU A 55 -8.52 -6.73 -9.52
CA LEU A 55 -7.69 -6.88 -8.32
C LEU A 55 -7.47 -5.50 -7.68
N ALA A 56 -7.88 -5.37 -6.41
CA ALA A 56 -7.38 -4.30 -5.56
C ALA A 56 -6.11 -4.76 -4.84
N VAL A 57 -5.11 -3.88 -4.78
CA VAL A 57 -3.84 -4.13 -4.08
C VAL A 57 -3.59 -2.95 -3.15
N GLY A 58 -3.17 -3.24 -1.92
CA GLY A 58 -2.84 -2.22 -0.92
C GLY A 58 -1.66 -2.65 -0.06
N PHE A 59 -0.90 -1.67 0.45
CA PHE A 59 0.21 -1.94 1.36
C PHE A 59 -0.28 -2.31 2.76
N THR A 60 0.40 -3.28 3.37
CA THR A 60 0.21 -3.67 4.77
C THR A 60 1.44 -3.38 5.63
N SER A 61 2.63 -3.24 5.04
CA SER A 61 3.85 -2.84 5.74
C SER A 61 4.83 -2.12 4.80
N LEU A 62 5.62 -1.18 5.34
CA LEU A 62 6.67 -0.46 4.61
C LEU A 62 7.88 -0.21 5.53
N ASN A 63 9.07 -0.61 5.07
CA ASN A 63 10.34 -0.26 5.67
C ASN A 63 11.22 0.42 4.61
N VAL A 64 11.30 1.74 4.68
CA VAL A 64 11.93 2.60 3.68
C VAL A 64 13.01 3.45 4.36
N ASP A 65 14.13 3.65 3.69
CA ASP A 65 15.22 4.51 4.16
C ASP A 65 14.73 5.96 4.30
N LYS A 66 14.81 6.48 5.53
CA LYS A 66 14.42 7.85 5.90
C LYS A 66 15.19 8.95 5.15
N SER A 67 16.34 8.63 4.56
CA SER A 67 17.19 9.57 3.83
C SER A 67 16.81 9.70 2.36
N THR A 68 15.78 8.96 1.90
CA THR A 68 15.31 8.99 0.51
C THR A 68 13.85 9.45 0.43
N THR A 69 13.47 10.06 -0.70
CA THR A 69 12.05 10.30 -0.99
C THR A 69 11.32 8.97 -1.06
N VAL A 70 10.13 8.88 -0.47
CA VAL A 70 9.31 7.66 -0.54
C VAL A 70 8.53 7.65 -1.86
N ARG A 71 8.95 6.80 -2.81
CA ARG A 71 8.21 6.52 -4.06
C ARG A 71 8.01 5.02 -4.22
N ILE A 72 6.82 4.54 -3.96
CA ILE A 72 6.50 3.11 -4.01
C ILE A 72 5.11 2.92 -4.61
N THR A 73 4.93 1.84 -5.36
CA THR A 73 3.64 1.44 -5.92
C THR A 73 3.39 -0.04 -5.67
N ALA A 74 2.12 -0.41 -5.47
CA ALA A 74 1.68 -1.78 -5.44
C ALA A 74 0.52 -1.94 -6.41
N TYR A 75 0.62 -2.92 -7.30
CA TYR A 75 -0.36 -3.14 -8.34
C TYR A 75 -0.37 -4.60 -8.76
N ALA A 76 -1.36 -4.99 -9.56
CA ALA A 76 -1.41 -6.29 -10.18
C ALA A 76 -1.41 -6.15 -11.70
N ASP A 77 -0.73 -7.06 -12.38
CA ASP A 77 -0.79 -7.21 -13.84
C ASP A 77 -0.94 -8.69 -14.22
N ASN A 78 -0.96 -8.95 -15.53
CA ASN A 78 -1.06 -10.30 -16.10
C ASN A 78 -2.17 -11.15 -15.46
N ILE A 79 -3.31 -10.51 -15.21
CA ILE A 79 -4.47 -11.09 -14.52
C ILE A 79 -5.19 -12.03 -15.47
N SER A 80 -5.32 -13.29 -15.08
CA SER A 80 -6.08 -14.32 -15.79
C SER A 80 -7.23 -14.83 -14.93
N LEU A 81 -7.90 -15.90 -15.38
CA LEU A 81 -8.94 -16.56 -14.59
C LEU A 81 -8.38 -17.29 -13.36
N THR A 82 -7.11 -17.65 -13.37
CA THR A 82 -6.50 -18.55 -12.36
C THR A 82 -5.37 -17.93 -11.58
N GLN A 83 -4.81 -16.80 -12.06
CA GLN A 83 -3.66 -16.18 -11.44
C GLN A 83 -3.55 -14.69 -11.76
N ALA A 84 -2.64 -14.02 -11.07
CA ALA A 84 -2.12 -12.70 -11.40
C ALA A 84 -0.65 -12.59 -10.95
N TYR A 85 0.02 -11.51 -11.34
CA TYR A 85 1.26 -11.09 -10.70
C TYR A 85 0.98 -9.86 -9.83
N VAL A 86 1.42 -9.91 -8.58
CA VAL A 86 1.34 -8.78 -7.65
C VAL A 86 2.72 -8.18 -7.53
N HIS A 87 2.81 -6.87 -7.75
CA HIS A 87 4.04 -6.09 -7.78
C HIS A 87 4.11 -5.16 -6.59
N ILE A 88 5.33 -4.95 -6.10
CA ILE A 88 5.70 -3.90 -5.16
C ILE A 88 6.98 -3.30 -5.73
N ASP A 89 6.87 -2.10 -6.30
CA ASP A 89 7.88 -1.46 -7.13
C ASP A 89 8.21 -0.06 -6.60
N THR A 90 9.42 0.42 -6.88
CA THR A 90 9.96 1.67 -6.37
C THR A 90 10.89 2.33 -7.40
N TRP A 91 11.01 3.66 -7.36
CA TRP A 91 11.79 4.39 -8.36
C TRP A 91 12.42 5.68 -7.80
N GLY A 92 13.26 6.32 -8.61
CA GLY A 92 13.86 7.61 -8.28
C GLY A 92 14.86 7.57 -7.12
N GLY A 93 15.57 6.45 -6.95
CA GLY A 93 16.59 6.26 -5.90
C GLY A 93 16.03 5.98 -4.50
N THR A 94 14.72 5.80 -4.36
CA THR A 94 14.07 5.35 -3.12
C THR A 94 14.65 4.01 -2.69
N ARG A 95 15.00 3.86 -1.42
CA ARG A 95 15.53 2.59 -0.87
C ARG A 95 14.50 1.92 0.02
N VAL A 96 13.95 0.80 -0.44
CA VAL A 96 13.02 -0.02 0.33
C VAL A 96 13.73 -1.28 0.81
N TYR A 97 13.69 -1.56 2.11
CA TYR A 97 14.30 -2.77 2.69
C TYR A 97 13.31 -3.94 2.75
N SER A 98 12.05 -3.64 3.05
CA SER A 98 10.96 -4.61 3.02
C SER A 98 9.62 -3.91 2.83
N ALA A 99 8.69 -4.59 2.17
CA ALA A 99 7.30 -4.18 2.07
C ALA A 99 6.39 -5.40 2.00
N SER A 100 5.15 -5.23 2.43
CA SER A 100 4.10 -6.23 2.30
C SER A 100 2.87 -5.60 1.68
N SER A 101 2.13 -6.39 0.91
CA SER A 101 0.85 -6.02 0.33
C SER A 101 -0.21 -7.07 0.63
N VAL A 102 -1.46 -6.62 0.64
CA VAL A 102 -2.65 -7.46 0.52
C VAL A 102 -3.25 -7.24 -0.86
N TRP A 103 -3.75 -8.30 -1.46
CA TRP A 103 -4.51 -8.24 -2.70
C TRP A 103 -5.87 -8.90 -2.50
N CYS A 104 -6.85 -8.37 -3.22
CA CYS A 104 -8.24 -8.78 -3.16
C CYS A 104 -8.78 -8.88 -4.60
N GLY A 105 -8.93 -10.12 -5.08
CA GLY A 105 -9.52 -10.44 -6.38
C GLY A 105 -11.03 -10.51 -6.27
N ILE A 106 -11.72 -9.71 -7.07
CA ILE A 106 -13.17 -9.52 -7.03
C ILE A 106 -13.74 -9.86 -8.41
N ALA A 107 -14.73 -10.75 -8.43
CA ALA A 107 -15.43 -11.11 -9.65
C ALA A 107 -16.08 -9.87 -10.28
N LEU A 108 -15.97 -9.74 -11.61
CA LEU A 108 -16.45 -8.56 -12.34
C LEU A 108 -17.96 -8.31 -12.17
N ASN A 109 -18.74 -9.37 -11.93
CA ASN A 109 -20.18 -9.33 -11.72
C ASN A 109 -20.58 -9.42 -10.22
N ASP A 110 -19.64 -9.29 -9.30
CA ASP A 110 -19.96 -9.23 -7.87
C ASP A 110 -20.74 -7.95 -7.58
N THR A 111 -21.94 -8.10 -7.02
CA THR A 111 -22.83 -6.98 -6.69
C THR A 111 -22.53 -6.36 -5.32
N ASN A 112 -21.84 -7.08 -4.44
CA ASN A 112 -21.51 -6.69 -3.07
C ASN A 112 -20.24 -5.83 -2.99
N PHE A 113 -19.28 -6.04 -3.89
CA PHE A 113 -17.98 -5.35 -3.87
C PHE A 113 -17.78 -4.42 -5.07
N GLN A 114 -17.20 -3.25 -4.81
CA GLN A 114 -16.74 -2.30 -5.82
C GLN A 114 -15.34 -1.82 -5.42
N THR A 115 -14.47 -1.65 -6.41
CA THR A 115 -13.13 -1.06 -6.22
C THR A 115 -12.96 0.12 -7.16
N GLY A 116 -12.02 1.00 -6.80
CA GLY A 116 -11.69 2.19 -7.56
C GLY A 116 -10.32 2.72 -7.16
N GLN A 117 -9.90 3.81 -7.79
CA GLN A 117 -8.63 4.48 -7.49
C GLN A 117 -8.90 5.90 -6.99
N PHE A 118 -8.12 6.33 -6.01
CA PHE A 118 -8.04 7.71 -5.57
C PHE A 118 -6.61 8.19 -5.82
N SER A 119 -6.46 9.18 -6.68
CA SER A 119 -5.19 9.77 -7.06
C SER A 119 -5.19 11.23 -6.61
N THR A 120 -4.26 11.60 -5.73
CA THR A 120 -4.08 13.00 -5.32
C THR A 120 -3.59 13.88 -6.46
N LEU A 121 -3.00 13.29 -7.51
CA LEU A 121 -2.62 14.01 -8.73
C LEU A 121 -3.84 14.54 -9.50
N ASP A 122 -5.02 14.00 -9.23
CA ASP A 122 -6.26 14.52 -9.81
C ASP A 122 -6.72 15.79 -9.08
N ASP A 123 -6.18 16.11 -7.89
CA ASP A 123 -6.57 17.26 -7.06
C ASP A 123 -5.49 18.35 -7.06
N HIS A 124 -4.20 17.97 -7.09
CA HIS A 124 -3.09 18.92 -7.14
C HIS A 124 -1.87 18.31 -7.85
N ALA A 125 -1.03 19.16 -8.45
CA ALA A 125 0.20 18.70 -9.07
C ALA A 125 1.20 18.16 -8.02
N TRP A 126 2.12 17.29 -8.48
CA TRP A 126 3.05 16.58 -7.61
C TRP A 126 4.04 17.51 -6.88
N ASP A 127 4.34 18.66 -7.48
CA ASP A 127 5.25 19.70 -6.98
C ASP A 127 4.54 20.73 -6.08
N HIS A 128 3.23 20.57 -5.86
CA HIS A 128 2.42 21.35 -4.95
C HIS A 128 1.83 20.45 -3.84
N PRO A 129 2.66 19.90 -2.94
CA PRO A 129 2.21 18.95 -1.94
C PRO A 129 1.21 19.59 -0.97
N GLN A 130 0.19 18.84 -0.59
CA GLN A 130 -0.83 19.26 0.37
C GLN A 130 -0.87 18.29 1.54
N GLN A 131 -1.03 18.82 2.75
CA GLN A 131 -1.16 17.98 3.95
C GLN A 131 -2.48 17.21 3.97
N ASN A 132 -3.55 17.81 3.41
CA ASN A 132 -4.90 17.26 3.42
C ASN A 132 -5.47 17.28 2.00
N THR A 133 -5.99 16.15 1.54
CA THR A 133 -6.67 16.01 0.25
C THR A 133 -7.94 15.18 0.46
N SER A 134 -9.07 15.63 -0.07
CA SER A 134 -10.36 14.95 0.09
C SER A 134 -11.25 15.13 -1.14
N ARG A 135 -11.97 14.06 -1.53
CA ARG A 135 -12.91 14.08 -2.64
C ARG A 135 -14.13 13.21 -2.33
N ALA A 136 -15.30 13.63 -2.82
CA ALA A 136 -16.48 12.76 -2.84
C ALA A 136 -16.31 11.69 -3.94
N ILE A 137 -16.46 10.42 -3.57
CA ILE A 137 -16.34 9.30 -4.51
C ILE A 137 -17.73 8.83 -4.94
N SER A 138 -17.96 8.87 -6.26
CA SER A 138 -19.13 8.27 -6.89
C SER A 138 -18.84 6.81 -7.22
N PHE A 139 -19.59 5.89 -6.62
CA PHE A 139 -19.52 4.48 -6.97
C PHE A 139 -20.17 4.24 -8.34
N GLY A 140 -19.62 3.29 -9.11
CA GLY A 140 -20.14 2.98 -10.46
C GLY A 140 -21.58 2.46 -10.46
N ARG A 141 -22.05 1.93 -9.32
CA ARG A 141 -23.44 1.56 -9.09
C ARG A 141 -23.86 1.86 -7.64
N PRO A 142 -25.16 2.12 -7.38
CA PRO A 142 -25.67 2.24 -6.02
C PRO A 142 -25.58 0.89 -5.28
N PHE A 143 -25.40 0.95 -3.97
CA PHE A 143 -25.58 -0.21 -3.10
C PHE A 143 -27.05 -0.31 -2.67
N SER A 144 -27.58 -1.54 -2.56
CA SER A 144 -28.98 -1.80 -2.17
C SER A 144 -29.32 -1.33 -0.74
N ALA A 145 -28.31 -1.13 0.09
CA ALA A 145 -28.37 -0.50 1.40
C ALA A 145 -27.08 0.31 1.61
N PRO A 146 -27.06 1.31 2.52
CA PRO A 146 -25.84 2.04 2.85
C PRO A 146 -24.69 1.05 3.15
N PRO A 147 -23.55 1.13 2.44
CA PRO A 147 -22.45 0.21 2.67
C PRO A 147 -21.93 0.36 4.10
N LYS A 148 -21.74 -0.77 4.79
CA LYS A 148 -21.12 -0.74 6.12
C LYS A 148 -19.64 -0.40 5.95
N HIS A 149 -19.24 0.75 6.47
CA HIS A 149 -17.83 1.14 6.52
C HIS A 149 -17.12 0.28 7.58
N HIS A 150 -16.33 -0.69 7.13
CA HIS A 150 -15.39 -1.42 7.98
C HIS A 150 -13.97 -0.97 7.62
N GLU A 151 -13.41 -0.05 8.40
CA GLU A 151 -12.01 0.34 8.29
C GLU A 151 -11.17 -0.64 9.12
N THR A 152 -10.86 -1.81 8.56
CA THR A 152 -9.92 -2.74 9.19
C THR A 152 -8.52 -2.38 8.71
N GLY A 153 -7.89 -1.44 9.41
CA GLY A 153 -6.53 -1.00 9.13
C GLY A 153 -6.47 0.48 8.78
N LYS A 154 -6.48 1.34 9.80
CA LYS A 154 -5.81 2.63 9.71
C LYS A 154 -4.34 2.37 9.43
N SER A 155 -3.95 2.31 8.15
CA SER A 155 -2.57 2.55 7.77
C SER A 155 -2.35 4.06 7.84
N LEU A 156 -2.30 4.57 9.07
CA LEU A 156 -1.77 5.89 9.35
C LEU A 156 -0.27 5.79 9.13
N ILE A 157 0.20 6.08 7.92
CA ILE A 157 1.58 6.54 7.75
C ILE A 157 1.63 7.93 8.40
N THR A 158 1.75 7.95 9.73
CA THR A 158 2.07 9.17 10.45
C THR A 158 3.54 9.40 10.21
N ALA A 159 3.87 10.38 9.36
CA ALA A 159 5.19 10.97 9.41
C ALA A 159 5.26 11.71 10.75
N ASP A 160 5.86 11.07 11.76
CA ASP A 160 6.21 11.73 13.01
C ASP A 160 7.02 12.98 12.64
N GLN A 161 6.43 14.14 12.88
CA GLN A 161 7.13 15.40 12.80
C GLN A 161 8.31 15.29 13.77
N VAL A 162 9.53 15.29 13.22
CA VAL A 162 10.75 15.46 13.99
C VAL A 162 10.53 16.70 14.85
N ARG A 163 10.52 16.52 16.17
CA ARG A 163 10.64 17.62 17.13
C ARG A 163 11.82 18.48 16.67
N GLN A 164 11.52 19.69 16.19
CA GLN A 164 12.54 20.72 16.11
C GLN A 164 12.80 21.13 17.56
N ASP A 165 13.93 20.68 18.11
CA ASP A 165 14.45 21.25 19.33
C ASP A 165 14.72 22.74 19.08
N PRO A 166 14.29 23.65 19.98
CA PRO A 166 14.51 25.07 19.78
C PRO A 166 16.03 25.36 19.81
N VAL A 167 16.53 25.87 18.68
CA VAL A 167 17.87 26.45 18.59
C VAL A 167 17.99 27.56 19.62
N SER A 168 18.86 27.35 20.62
CA SER A 168 19.24 28.40 21.56
C SER A 168 19.99 29.51 20.82
N PRO A 169 19.59 30.79 20.93
CA PRO A 169 20.36 31.87 20.35
C PRO A 169 21.64 32.10 21.16
N THR A 170 22.78 31.90 20.52
CA THR A 170 24.09 32.28 21.04
C THR A 170 24.15 33.79 21.25
N ARG A 171 24.18 34.13 22.55
CA ARG A 171 24.52 35.41 23.20
C ARG A 171 25.47 36.31 22.39
N THR A 172 24.97 37.47 21.97
CA THR A 172 25.78 38.60 21.50
C THR A 172 26.57 39.18 22.68
N HIS A 173 27.90 39.23 22.59
CA HIS A 173 28.73 40.02 23.50
C HIS A 173 28.87 41.44 22.96
N PHE A 174 28.28 42.41 23.66
CA PHE A 174 28.74 43.80 23.63
C PHE A 174 29.99 43.92 24.50
N ALA A 175 31.05 44.53 23.96
CA ALA A 175 32.08 45.19 24.74
C ALA A 175 32.44 46.49 24.02
N GLY A 176 32.11 47.61 24.66
CA GLY A 176 32.47 48.94 24.18
C GLY A 176 33.94 49.28 24.44
N ARG A 177 34.42 50.23 23.65
CA ARG A 177 35.21 51.38 24.10
C ARG A 177 34.96 52.54 23.16
#